data_AF-A0A951CJP0-F1
#
_entry.id   AF-A0A951CJP0-F1
#
_cell.length_a   1.000
_cell.length_b   1.000
_cell.length_c   1.000
_cell.angle_alpha   90.00
_cell.angle_beta   90.00
_cell.angle_gamma   90.00
#
_symmetry.space_group_name_H-M   'P 1'
#
loop_
_entity.id
_entity.type
_entity.pdbx_description
1 polymer ?
#
loop_
_entity_poly.entity_id
_entity_poly.type
_entity_poly.pdbx_seq_one_letter_code
_entity_poly.pdbx_strand_id
1 'polypeptide(L)' 'MPPLEQSRHLVTEIPGPASLELTKRRTAAVARGVRSTMPVYAVRAGGGIVEDVDGNRLIDLGSGIAVTTIGNASP' A
#
# COMPACT_ATOMS: atom_id res chain seq x y z
N MET A 1 13.20 -1.55 12.83
CA MET A 1 11.99 -0.70 12.83
C MET A 1 11.01 -1.28 13.83
N PRO A 2 10.21 -0.47 14.54
CA PRO A 2 9.16 -1.00 15.40
C PRO A 2 8.16 -1.83 14.57
N PRO A 3 7.50 -2.84 15.17
CA PRO A 3 6.46 -3.62 14.50
C PRO A 3 5.35 -2.71 13.96
N LEU A 4 4.84 -3.01 12.76
CA LEU A 4 3.73 -2.28 12.18
C LEU A 4 2.45 -2.52 12.99
N GLU A 5 1.80 -1.44 13.45
CA GLU A 5 0.58 -1.52 14.23
C GLU A 5 -0.53 -2.24 13.46
N GLN A 6 -1.13 -3.28 14.07
CA GLN A 6 -2.15 -4.14 13.44
C GLN A 6 -3.55 -3.55 13.61
N SER A 7 -3.76 -2.35 13.06
CA SER A 7 -5.05 -1.66 13.09
C SER A 7 -5.32 -0.94 11.77
N ARG A 8 -6.59 -0.97 11.33
CA ARG A 8 -7.04 -0.13 10.21
C ARG A 8 -7.05 1.33 10.65
N HIS A 9 -6.46 2.21 9.85
CA HIS A 9 -6.36 3.63 10.17
C HIS A 9 -6.40 4.46 8.89
N LEU A 10 -7.31 5.44 8.84
CA LEU A 10 -7.44 6.35 7.71
C LEU A 10 -7.22 7.77 8.24
N VAL A 11 -6.18 8.43 7.73
CA VAL A 11 -5.80 9.80 8.09
C VAL A 11 -6.02 10.78 6.95
N THR A 12 -6.16 10.26 5.73
CA THR A 12 -6.53 11.02 4.54
C THR A 12 -7.72 10.37 3.85
N GLU A 13 -8.30 11.07 2.87
CA GLU A 13 -9.06 10.41 1.82
C GLU A 13 -8.16 9.42 1.06
N ILE A 14 -8.77 8.42 0.41
CA ILE A 14 -8.06 7.49 -0.45
C ILE A 14 -8.42 7.81 -1.91
N PRO A 15 -7.46 8.18 -2.77
CA PRO A 15 -6.02 8.35 -2.50
C PRO A 15 -5.68 9.67 -1.79
N GLY A 16 -4.63 9.66 -0.96
CA GLY A 16 -4.08 10.86 -0.32
C GLY A 16 -3.18 11.68 -1.26
N PRO A 17 -2.73 12.87 -0.82
CA PRO A 17 -1.96 13.81 -1.63
C PRO A 17 -0.63 13.23 -2.15
N ALA A 18 0.12 12.46 -1.35
CA ALA A 18 1.36 11.84 -1.80
C ALA A 18 1.09 10.71 -2.82
N SER A 19 0.03 9.91 -2.60
CA SER A 19 -0.40 8.90 -3.59
C SER A 19 -0.87 9.53 -4.90
N LEU A 20 -1.49 10.72 -4.87
CA LEU A 20 -1.85 11.47 -6.08
C LEU A 20 -0.62 11.93 -6.86
N GLU A 21 0.40 12.46 -6.19
CA GLU A 21 1.66 12.86 -6.84
C GLU A 21 2.40 11.66 -7.46
N LEU A 22 2.41 10.51 -6.78
CA LEU A 22 2.96 9.28 -7.34
C LEU A 22 2.14 8.77 -8.54
N THR A 23 0.83 8.95 -8.52
CA THR A 23 -0.03 8.63 -9.68
C THR A 23 0.27 9.49 -10.90
N LYS A 24 0.53 10.79 -10.71
CA LYS A 24 0.97 11.68 -11.80
C LYS A 24 2.30 11.19 -12.39
N ARG A 25 3.28 10.90 -11.54
CA ARG A 25 4.59 10.36 -11.95
C ARG A 25 4.47 9.03 -12.67
N ARG A 26 3.66 8.10 -12.14
CA ARG A 26 3.40 6.79 -12.76
C ARG A 26 2.79 6.95 -14.13
N THR A 27 1.80 7.82 -14.29
CA THR A 27 1.12 8.06 -15.59
C THR A 27 2.10 8.54 -16.66
N ALA A 28 3.09 9.36 -16.29
CA ALA A 28 4.10 9.87 -17.22
C ALA A 28 5.18 8.84 -17.59
N ALA A 29 5.40 7.81 -16.77
CA ALA A 29 6.55 6.90 -16.90
C ALA A 29 6.18 5.43 -17.18
N VAL A 30 4.96 5.01 -16.87
CA VAL A 30 4.55 3.60 -16.95
C VAL A 30 3.51 3.41 -18.04
N ALA A 31 3.71 2.39 -18.88
CA ALA A 31 2.78 2.04 -19.94
C ALA A 31 1.37 1.77 -19.39
N ARG A 32 0.35 2.29 -20.08
CA ARG A 32 -1.07 2.20 -19.69
C ARG A 32 -1.57 0.77 -19.47
N GLY A 33 -0.92 -0.23 -20.08
CA GLY A 33 -1.23 -1.64 -19.91
C GLY A 33 -0.97 -2.17 -18.50
N VAL A 34 -0.06 -1.55 -17.73
CA VAL A 34 0.26 -1.97 -16.36
C VAL A 34 -0.71 -1.28 -15.40
N ARG A 35 -1.70 -2.02 -14.88
CA ARG A 35 -2.71 -1.51 -13.94
C ARG A 35 -2.39 -1.88 -12.49
N SER A 36 -2.87 -1.04 -11.56
CA SER A 36 -2.80 -1.27 -10.12
C SER A 36 -4.24 -1.30 -9.60
N THR A 37 -4.58 -2.29 -8.78
CA THR A 37 -5.92 -2.42 -8.19
C THR A 37 -6.20 -1.32 -7.18
N MET A 38 -5.21 -1.01 -6.34
CA MET A 38 -5.33 0.01 -5.31
C MET A 38 -4.81 1.37 -5.81
N PRO A 39 -5.46 2.49 -5.45
CA PRO A 39 -5.01 3.83 -5.82
C PRO A 39 -3.96 4.42 -4.87
N VAL A 40 -3.37 3.61 -3.98
CA VAL A 40 -2.36 4.01 -2.99
C VAL A 40 -1.00 3.38 -3.28
N TYR A 41 0.07 3.93 -2.70
CA TYR A 41 1.43 3.41 -2.85
C TYR A 41 1.97 2.99 -1.50
N ALA A 42 2.39 1.73 -1.36
CA ALA A 42 2.87 1.18 -0.09
C ALA A 42 4.25 1.72 0.30
N VAL A 43 4.46 1.99 1.60
CA VAL A 43 5.77 2.28 2.20
C VAL A 43 6.25 1.18 3.13
N ARG A 44 5.33 0.46 3.77
CA ARG A 44 5.62 -0.74 4.57
C ARG A 44 4.42 -1.68 4.60
N ALA A 45 4.68 -2.96 4.77
CA ALA A 45 3.66 -3.98 4.97
C ALA A 45 4.17 -5.01 5.99
N GLY A 46 3.26 -5.61 6.75
CA GLY A 46 3.60 -6.60 7.76
C GLY A 46 2.38 -7.13 8.49
N GLY A 47 2.41 -8.41 8.85
CA GLY A 47 1.23 -9.11 9.37
C GLY A 47 0.09 -9.01 8.35
N GLY A 48 -1.05 -8.46 8.78
CA GLY A 48 -2.22 -8.22 7.93
C GLY A 48 -2.42 -6.77 7.48
N ILE A 49 -1.38 -5.91 7.56
CA ILE A 49 -1.49 -4.48 7.24
C ILE A 49 -0.51 -4.06 6.14
N VAL A 50 -1.02 -3.24 5.22
CA VAL A 50 -0.21 -2.42 4.31
C VAL A 50 -0.40 -0.96 4.71
N GLU A 51 0.70 -0.25 4.93
CA GLU A 51 0.68 1.20 5.13
C GLU A 51 1.13 1.92 3.84
N ASP A 52 0.36 2.93 3.43
CA ASP A 52 0.66 3.77 2.28
C ASP A 52 1.54 5.00 2.61
N VAL A 53 2.00 5.68 1.57
CA VAL A 53 2.81 6.91 1.64
C VAL A 53 2.13 8.08 2.36
N ASP A 54 0.81 8.03 2.52
CA ASP A 54 0.02 9.06 3.19
C ASP A 54 -0.22 8.72 4.68
N GLY A 55 0.26 7.56 5.14
CA GLY A 55 0.13 7.09 6.52
C GLY A 55 -1.16 6.31 6.79
N ASN A 56 -1.96 5.99 5.78
CA ASN A 56 -3.13 5.13 5.94
C ASN A 56 -2.68 3.68 6.13
N ARG A 57 -3.35 2.95 7.02
CA ARG A 57 -3.17 1.52 7.25
C ARG A 57 -4.39 0.75 6.75
N LEU A 58 -4.19 -0.06 5.72
CA LEU A 58 -5.21 -0.89 5.08
C LEU A 58 -5.05 -2.35 5.53
N ILE A 59 -6.18 -3.05 5.70
CA ILE A 59 -6.18 -4.49 5.94
C ILE A 59 -5.86 -5.20 4.63
N ASP A 60 -4.81 -6.02 4.63
CA ASP A 60 -4.41 -6.84 3.49
C ASP A 60 -5.15 -8.19 3.50
N LEU A 61 -6.16 -8.31 2.65
CA LEU A 61 -6.87 -9.56 2.36
C LEU A 61 -6.43 -10.18 1.03
N GLY A 62 -5.42 -9.61 0.37
CA GLY A 62 -4.93 -10.05 -0.94
C GLY A 62 -3.60 -10.80 -0.86
N SER A 63 -2.75 -10.53 0.13
CA SER A 63 -1.41 -11.11 0.31
C SER A 63 -0.53 -11.01 -0.94
N GLY A 64 -0.70 -9.94 -1.72
CA GLY A 64 -0.03 -9.77 -3.01
C GLY A 64 -0.34 -10.89 -4.01
N ILE A 65 -1.59 -11.35 -4.07
CA ILE A 65 -2.04 -12.52 -4.87
C ILE A 65 -1.43 -13.81 -4.30
N ALA A 66 -1.78 -14.13 -3.04
CA ALA A 66 -1.37 -15.36 -2.34
C ALA A 66 0.16 -15.55 -2.16
N VAL A 67 0.96 -14.51 -2.37
CA VAL A 67 2.42 -14.57 -2.27
C VAL A 67 2.87 -14.52 -0.82
N THR A 68 2.42 -13.53 -0.06
CA THR A 68 2.93 -13.27 1.31
C THR A 68 2.14 -13.99 2.39
N THR A 69 1.96 -15.30 2.24
CA THR A 69 1.13 -16.15 3.14
C THR A 69 1.62 -16.11 4.59
N ILE A 70 2.93 -16.12 4.82
CA ILE A 70 3.51 -16.02 6.18
C ILE A 70 3.58 -14.57 6.72
N GLY A 71 2.99 -13.62 5.98
CA GLY A 71 3.09 -12.20 6.23
C GLY A 71 4.23 -11.56 5.44
N ASN A 72 3.99 -10.32 4.98
CA ASN A 72 5.07 -9.51 4.42
C ASN A 72 6.10 -9.21 5.54
N ALA A 73 7.39 -9.23 5.22
CA ALA A 73 8.48 -9.03 6.18
C ALA A 73 8.45 -9.98 7.40
N SER A 74 8.12 -11.26 7.19
CA SER A 74 8.29 -12.31 8.21
C SER A 74 9.74 -12.32 8.73
N PRO A 75 9.97 -12.40 10.06
CA PRO A 75 11.30 -12.56 10.65
C PRO A 75 12.01 -13.85 10.23
#